data_AF-A0AAV1FDQ7-F1
#
_entry.id   AF-A0AAV1FDQ7-F1
#
_cell.length_a   1.000
_cell.length_b   1.000
_cell.length_c   1.000
_cell.angle_alpha   90.00
_cell.angle_beta   90.00
_cell.angle_gamma   90.00
#
_symmetry.space_group_name_H-M   'P 1'
#
loop_
_entity.id
_entity.type
_entity.pdbx_description
1 polymer ?
#
loop_
_entity_poly.entity_id
_entity_poly.type
_entity_poly.pdbx_seq_one_letter_code
_entity_poly.pdbx_strand_id
1 'polypeptide(L)'
;MDLMEIDDGIYMKRNLRMDGADLQRRKSPSRCVSVSLGLLCAVLLAGNAAQFIYYYLFGHPISAYLMPAGNSSGALTTDREQFEAKLSNLTTEKDQLQNSYDLLRTDKEALLTRFNTLQTETEQLQSKCKSLGADKDQLEEKIDKVRGNLTREKDQLQQNYNNISEEKDQLQTNLNNMQENLDTLQKEKDEVQTKLVTMRTNRDELQRSCSSLKSDKDELQISLTNLTLSRNQLQNSFDSLMAEKRGLQTLHDSLQREREKLQTESRSLGRDKDQLEKMIDKVRGNLTEEKDQLQQNYNNLRRERDQLQTNFNNMQKNNANLQKDKANLQTNRDDIQRSYNSLRSEKDQLQRGKDALQTRYSSLQREKDQLQQNFNTVKQEKDQLQTNFANVQKNYANLQRDKADLQTKFTTLTTNRDALQRSYNSLRSEKDQLHRDKDALQTRYSSLQREKDQLQQNYNAAKREKDQLQTNFANVQKNYANLQRDKADLQTNRDDIHRRYTSLRSEKEQLQRSKDALQTRYSSLQRETEQLRTNLSSVTAVKDQLEKKICKIKGRPCEAGWRRFDISCYYISTAKKTWSSSRAQCALSGADLAIIDSREEQVSEVGRKGEVIRACSALSKI
;
A
#
# COMPACT_ATOMS: atom_id res chain seq x y z
N MET A 1 -40.22 59.54 19.04
CA MET A 1 -39.56 59.29 20.33
C MET A 1 -38.32 58.48 20.03
N ASP A 2 -37.22 59.23 20.01
CA ASP A 2 -35.80 58.94 20.24
C ASP A 2 -35.16 57.73 19.51
N LEU A 3 -34.35 57.94 18.47
CA LEU A 3 -32.94 58.43 18.45
C LEU A 3 -31.96 57.52 19.19
N MET A 4 -31.08 56.86 18.44
CA MET A 4 -29.64 57.12 18.59
C MET A 4 -28.83 56.58 17.40
N GLU A 5 -28.09 57.49 16.79
CA GLU A 5 -26.96 57.28 15.88
C GLU A 5 -25.82 56.51 16.57
N ILE A 6 -24.94 55.86 15.81
CA ILE A 6 -23.53 56.26 15.64
C ILE A 6 -22.87 55.43 14.52
N ASP A 7 -21.99 56.16 13.85
CA ASP A 7 -21.24 56.02 12.61
C ASP A 7 -20.01 55.06 12.69
N ASP A 8 -19.25 55.08 11.58
CA ASP A 8 -17.93 54.46 11.28
C ASP A 8 -18.04 53.16 10.45
N GLY A 9 -17.82 53.12 9.13
CA GLY A 9 -16.90 53.90 8.31
C GLY A 9 -15.63 53.10 8.05
N ILE A 10 -15.47 52.53 6.85
CA ILE A 10 -14.21 52.52 6.06
C ILE A 10 -14.52 52.07 4.62
N TYR A 11 -14.38 53.05 3.74
CA TYR A 11 -14.28 52.98 2.29
C TYR A 11 -13.02 52.22 1.84
N MET A 12 -13.09 51.53 0.69
CA MET A 12 -12.35 51.95 -0.52
C MET A 12 -12.60 50.98 -1.68
N LYS A 13 -13.46 51.43 -2.60
CA LYS A 13 -13.53 51.01 -3.99
C LYS A 13 -12.69 52.02 -4.77
N ARG A 14 -11.71 51.59 -5.58
CA ARG A 14 -11.24 52.38 -6.73
C ARG A 14 -10.46 51.53 -7.74
N ASN A 15 -11.08 51.37 -8.90
CA ASN A 15 -10.39 51.37 -10.19
C ASN A 15 -9.56 52.66 -10.33
N LEU A 16 -8.44 52.60 -11.07
CA LEU A 16 -8.19 53.44 -12.25
C LEU A 16 -6.77 53.24 -12.82
N ARG A 17 -6.77 53.08 -14.16
CA ARG A 17 -5.89 53.64 -15.19
C ARG A 17 -4.37 53.33 -15.25
N MET A 18 -4.04 52.88 -16.46
CA MET A 18 -2.83 53.13 -17.24
C MET A 18 -2.37 54.60 -17.19
N ASP A 19 -1.05 54.80 -17.16
CA ASP A 19 -0.34 55.70 -18.08
C ASP A 19 1.13 55.27 -18.21
N GLY A 20 1.69 55.46 -19.40
CA GLY A 20 3.02 55.00 -19.78
C GLY A 20 4.14 56.01 -19.49
N ALA A 21 5.37 55.56 -19.71
CA ALA A 21 6.50 56.42 -20.03
C ALA A 21 7.57 55.62 -20.81
N ASP A 22 7.82 56.09 -22.02
CA ASP A 22 8.94 55.78 -22.89
C ASP A 22 10.11 56.74 -22.56
N LEU A 23 11.37 56.29 -22.60
CA LEU A 23 12.57 57.09 -22.95
C LEU A 23 13.89 56.29 -22.81
N GLN A 24 14.41 55.90 -23.98
CA GLN A 24 15.77 56.12 -24.49
C GLN A 24 17.05 55.66 -23.74
N ARG A 25 17.77 54.75 -24.45
CA ARG A 25 19.19 54.82 -24.88
C ARG A 25 20.26 55.29 -23.86
N ARG A 26 21.25 54.41 -23.59
CA ARG A 26 22.66 54.53 -24.07
C ARG A 26 23.55 53.31 -23.73
N LYS A 27 24.12 52.73 -24.80
CA LYS A 27 25.52 52.26 -25.04
C LYS A 27 26.37 51.69 -23.87
N SER A 28 26.63 50.36 -23.95
CA SER A 28 27.91 49.58 -23.98
C SER A 28 29.20 50.07 -23.27
N PRO A 29 30.27 49.24 -23.04
CA PRO A 29 30.43 47.77 -23.11
C PRO A 29 31.23 47.16 -21.91
N SER A 30 30.96 45.91 -21.50
CA SER A 30 31.87 45.20 -20.57
C SER A 30 32.90 44.37 -21.35
N ARG A 31 34.09 44.96 -21.46
CA ARG A 31 35.36 44.34 -21.85
C ARG A 31 35.76 43.33 -20.77
N CYS A 32 35.59 42.03 -20.98
CA CYS A 32 36.37 41.03 -20.23
C CYS A 32 36.46 39.63 -20.87
N VAL A 33 35.65 39.31 -21.89
CA VAL A 33 35.61 37.93 -22.43
C VAL A 33 36.43 37.75 -23.72
N SER A 34 36.83 38.83 -24.39
CA SER A 34 37.66 38.76 -25.61
C SER A 34 39.18 38.67 -25.34
N VAL A 35 39.65 38.97 -24.12
CA VAL A 35 41.08 38.90 -23.77
C VAL A 35 41.48 37.47 -23.33
N SER A 36 40.56 36.72 -22.74
CA SER A 36 40.80 35.34 -22.27
C SER A 36 40.84 34.30 -23.40
N LEU A 37 40.09 34.54 -24.49
CA LEU A 37 40.06 33.64 -25.64
C LEU A 37 41.27 33.86 -26.59
N GLY A 38 41.83 35.07 -26.61
CA GLY A 38 43.02 35.40 -27.41
C GLY A 38 44.33 34.81 -26.84
N LEU A 39 44.47 34.77 -25.51
CA LEU A 39 45.65 34.18 -24.84
C LEU A 39 45.70 32.64 -24.99
N LEU A 40 44.53 31.98 -25.03
CA LEU A 40 44.44 30.52 -25.19
C LEU A 40 44.78 30.06 -26.62
N CYS A 41 44.44 30.85 -27.64
CA CYS A 41 44.86 30.57 -29.03
C CYS A 41 46.36 30.83 -29.28
N ALA A 42 46.98 31.81 -28.60
CA ALA A 42 48.42 32.10 -28.76
C ALA A 42 49.32 31.00 -28.15
N VAL A 43 48.92 30.39 -27.02
CA VAL A 43 49.67 29.30 -26.38
C VAL A 43 49.59 28.00 -27.19
N LEU A 44 48.43 27.71 -27.79
CA LEU A 44 48.24 26.52 -28.63
C LEU A 44 48.95 26.62 -30.00
N LEU A 45 49.13 27.83 -30.54
CA LEU A 45 49.92 28.05 -31.76
C LEU A 45 51.44 27.99 -31.50
N ALA A 46 51.91 28.46 -30.34
CA ALA A 46 53.32 28.34 -29.95
C ALA A 46 53.75 26.89 -29.67
N GLY A 47 52.86 26.08 -29.05
CA GLY A 47 53.11 24.65 -28.82
C GLY A 47 53.19 23.82 -30.10
N ASN A 48 52.32 24.08 -31.07
CA ASN A 48 52.35 23.37 -32.35
C ASN A 48 53.54 23.79 -33.24
N ALA A 49 54.02 25.04 -33.15
CA ALA A 49 55.23 25.47 -33.84
C ALA A 49 56.51 24.83 -33.25
N ALA A 50 56.58 24.61 -31.93
CA ALA A 50 57.69 23.91 -31.28
C ALA A 50 57.73 22.41 -31.63
N GLN A 51 56.56 21.77 -31.75
CA GLN A 51 56.44 20.37 -32.18
C GLN A 51 56.89 20.17 -33.64
N PHE A 52 56.60 21.15 -34.50
CA PHE A 52 56.98 21.11 -35.93
C PHE A 52 58.49 21.34 -36.14
N ILE A 53 59.15 22.16 -35.32
CA ILE A 53 60.61 22.39 -35.36
C ILE A 53 61.39 21.19 -34.80
N TYR A 54 60.87 20.50 -33.77
CA TYR A 54 61.50 19.30 -33.19
C TYR A 54 61.58 18.14 -34.19
N TYR A 55 60.54 17.92 -34.99
CA TYR A 55 60.53 16.87 -36.01
C TYR A 55 61.35 17.20 -37.27
N TYR A 56 61.56 18.48 -37.58
CA TYR A 56 62.32 18.90 -38.78
C TYR A 56 63.84 19.05 -38.55
N LEU A 57 64.31 19.27 -37.31
CA LEU A 57 65.76 19.44 -37.02
C LEU A 57 66.49 18.15 -36.58
N PHE A 58 65.78 17.10 -36.12
CA PHE A 58 66.43 15.90 -35.57
C PHE A 58 66.07 14.57 -36.27
N GLY A 59 65.36 14.61 -37.41
CA GLY A 59 64.93 13.42 -38.15
C GLY A 59 65.75 13.11 -39.40
N HIS A 60 67.09 13.08 -39.33
CA HIS A 60 67.93 12.60 -40.43
C HIS A 60 68.31 11.12 -40.24
N PRO A 61 68.03 10.23 -41.21
CA PRO A 61 68.63 8.90 -41.26
C PRO A 61 69.98 8.97 -41.98
N ILE A 62 71.07 8.74 -41.25
CA ILE A 62 72.40 8.41 -41.77
C ILE A 62 72.63 6.96 -41.30
N SER A 63 72.51 5.93 -42.14
CA SER A 63 73.33 5.53 -43.29
C SER A 63 74.76 5.11 -42.92
N ALA A 64 75.05 3.85 -43.27
CA ALA A 64 76.29 3.40 -43.91
C ALA A 64 77.50 2.90 -43.06
N TYR A 65 77.87 1.65 -43.36
CA TYR A 65 79.20 1.18 -43.82
C TYR A 65 80.19 0.54 -42.80
N LEU A 66 80.45 -0.78 -42.90
CA LEU A 66 81.65 -1.41 -43.52
C LEU A 66 81.92 -2.87 -43.05
N MET A 67 82.04 -3.78 -44.04
CA MET A 67 82.73 -5.08 -44.01
C MET A 67 84.28 -4.89 -44.01
N PRO A 68 85.17 -5.93 -44.03
CA PRO A 68 85.21 -7.27 -43.39
C PRO A 68 86.59 -7.64 -42.73
N ALA A 69 86.63 -8.83 -42.12
CA ALA A 69 87.76 -9.79 -41.97
C ALA A 69 88.99 -9.50 -41.08
N GLY A 70 89.30 -10.48 -40.21
CA GLY A 70 90.68 -10.75 -39.77
C GLY A 70 90.85 -11.27 -38.33
N ASN A 71 90.94 -12.59 -38.18
CA ASN A 71 91.53 -13.37 -37.07
C ASN A 71 92.15 -12.62 -35.86
N SER A 72 91.62 -12.87 -34.67
CA SER A 72 92.41 -13.47 -33.56
C SER A 72 91.52 -13.83 -32.37
N SER A 73 91.67 -15.09 -31.95
CA SER A 73 90.97 -15.81 -30.89
C SER A 73 91.22 -15.23 -29.49
N GLY A 74 90.18 -15.07 -28.67
CA GLY A 74 90.30 -15.29 -27.22
C GLY A 74 89.61 -14.32 -26.23
N ALA A 75 89.25 -13.09 -26.62
CA ALA A 75 88.77 -12.09 -25.65
C ALA A 75 87.51 -11.28 -26.04
N LEU A 76 86.88 -11.58 -27.19
CA LEU A 76 85.70 -10.86 -27.72
C LEU A 76 84.36 -11.59 -27.50
N THR A 77 84.35 -12.76 -26.87
CA THR A 77 83.13 -13.56 -26.64
C THR A 77 82.32 -13.07 -25.44
N THR A 78 82.99 -12.59 -24.37
CA THR A 78 82.32 -12.17 -23.13
C THR A 78 81.61 -10.83 -23.26
N ASP A 79 82.22 -9.85 -23.94
CA ASP A 79 81.59 -8.53 -24.17
C ASP A 79 80.43 -8.62 -25.18
N ARG A 80 80.55 -9.51 -26.18
CA ARG A 80 79.48 -9.78 -27.14
C ARG A 80 78.26 -10.42 -26.47
N GLU A 81 78.47 -11.39 -25.58
CA GLU A 81 77.40 -11.98 -24.77
C GLU A 81 76.76 -10.96 -23.80
N GLN A 82 77.53 -10.03 -23.21
CA GLN A 82 76.99 -8.96 -22.38
C GLN A 82 76.16 -7.93 -23.15
N PHE A 83 76.60 -7.53 -24.36
CA PHE A 83 75.84 -6.62 -25.20
C PHE A 83 74.60 -7.30 -25.81
N GLU A 84 74.69 -8.57 -26.20
CA GLU A 84 73.54 -9.37 -26.65
C GLU A 84 72.52 -9.56 -25.50
N ALA A 85 72.96 -9.78 -24.26
CA ALA A 85 72.10 -9.86 -23.09
C ALA A 85 71.42 -8.51 -22.76
N LYS A 86 72.15 -7.38 -22.86
CA LYS A 86 71.55 -6.05 -22.70
C LYS A 86 70.57 -5.72 -23.82
N LEU A 87 70.86 -6.08 -25.06
CA LEU A 87 69.93 -5.90 -26.18
C LEU A 87 68.68 -6.76 -25.99
N SER A 88 68.82 -8.00 -25.52
CA SER A 88 67.70 -8.87 -25.19
C SER A 88 66.84 -8.29 -24.05
N ASN A 89 67.45 -7.74 -23.00
CA ASN A 89 66.73 -7.06 -21.92
C ASN A 89 66.01 -5.80 -22.40
N LEU A 90 66.67 -4.93 -23.15
CA LEU A 90 66.07 -3.72 -23.74
C LEU A 90 64.97 -4.04 -24.74
N THR A 91 65.09 -5.14 -25.48
CA THR A 91 64.03 -5.64 -26.37
C THR A 91 62.85 -6.14 -25.56
N THR A 92 63.09 -6.85 -24.45
CA THR A 92 62.05 -7.30 -23.54
C THR A 92 61.33 -6.13 -22.86
N GLU A 93 62.06 -5.11 -22.41
CA GLU A 93 61.47 -3.88 -21.85
C GLU A 93 60.69 -3.10 -22.92
N LYS A 94 61.18 -3.03 -24.16
CA LYS A 94 60.47 -2.42 -25.29
C LYS A 94 59.18 -3.17 -25.60
N ASP A 95 59.21 -4.50 -25.61
CA ASP A 95 58.03 -5.33 -25.84
C ASP A 95 57.02 -5.23 -24.68
N GLN A 96 57.50 -5.09 -23.44
CA GLN A 96 56.66 -4.80 -22.27
C GLN A 96 56.01 -3.42 -22.36
N LEU A 97 56.76 -2.37 -22.76
CA LEU A 97 56.20 -1.05 -22.98
C LEU A 97 55.23 -1.03 -24.17
N GLN A 98 55.54 -1.76 -25.25
CA GLN A 98 54.67 -1.88 -26.41
C GLN A 98 53.35 -2.55 -26.04
N ASN A 99 53.39 -3.63 -25.26
CA ASN A 99 52.19 -4.27 -24.71
C ASN A 99 51.41 -3.33 -23.80
N SER A 100 52.09 -2.58 -22.92
CA SER A 100 51.43 -1.59 -22.06
C SER A 100 50.78 -0.47 -22.88
N TYR A 101 51.41 -0.04 -23.98
CA TYR A 101 50.89 0.99 -24.87
C TYR A 101 49.69 0.50 -25.68
N ASP A 102 49.76 -0.72 -26.21
CA ASP A 102 48.66 -1.34 -26.97
C ASP A 102 47.46 -1.64 -26.06
N LEU A 103 47.69 -2.03 -24.80
CA LEU A 103 46.63 -2.18 -23.80
C LEU A 103 45.97 -0.82 -23.50
N LEU A 104 46.76 0.23 -23.26
CA LEU A 104 46.25 1.57 -22.98
C LEU A 104 45.51 2.18 -24.19
N ARG A 105 45.95 1.86 -25.41
CA ARG A 105 45.25 2.22 -26.65
C ARG A 105 43.90 1.53 -26.75
N THR A 106 43.87 0.23 -26.44
CA THR A 106 42.63 -0.55 -26.43
C THR A 106 41.65 0.00 -25.37
N ASP A 107 42.14 0.32 -24.18
CA ASP A 107 41.35 0.95 -23.12
C ASP A 107 40.81 2.33 -23.55
N LYS A 108 41.62 3.15 -24.22
CA LYS A 108 41.20 4.44 -24.77
C LYS A 108 40.10 4.27 -25.82
N GLU A 109 40.26 3.33 -26.74
CA GLU A 109 39.27 3.02 -27.78
C GLU A 109 37.96 2.52 -27.15
N ALA A 110 38.04 1.64 -26.15
CA ALA A 110 36.88 1.18 -25.37
C ALA A 110 36.18 2.33 -24.61
N LEU A 111 36.94 3.24 -24.01
CA LEU A 111 36.38 4.42 -23.33
C LEU A 111 35.68 5.37 -24.32
N LEU A 112 36.25 5.53 -25.52
CA LEU A 112 35.68 6.37 -26.57
C LEU A 112 34.36 5.79 -27.08
N THR A 113 34.30 4.48 -27.29
CA THR A 113 33.05 3.79 -27.63
C THR A 113 32.00 3.98 -26.53
N ARG A 114 32.39 3.79 -25.27
CA ARG A 114 31.47 3.98 -24.14
C ARG A 114 30.98 5.42 -24.02
N PHE A 115 31.85 6.41 -24.26
CA PHE A 115 31.47 7.82 -24.27
C PHE A 115 30.46 8.11 -25.39
N ASN A 116 30.70 7.61 -26.61
CA ASN A 116 29.77 7.78 -27.72
C ASN A 116 28.42 7.10 -27.45
N THR A 117 28.42 5.90 -26.85
CA THR A 117 27.18 5.22 -26.43
C THR A 117 26.41 6.05 -25.39
N LEU A 118 27.08 6.54 -24.36
CA LEU A 118 26.46 7.40 -23.34
C LEU A 118 25.95 8.73 -23.92
N GLN A 119 26.65 9.29 -24.90
CA GLN A 119 26.20 10.48 -25.62
C GLN A 119 24.91 10.18 -26.40
N THR A 120 24.85 9.06 -27.13
CA THR A 120 23.62 8.66 -27.83
C THR A 120 22.47 8.37 -26.89
N GLU A 121 22.72 7.75 -25.73
CA GLU A 121 21.71 7.51 -24.70
C GLU A 121 21.20 8.83 -24.09
N THR A 122 22.09 9.81 -23.90
CA THR A 122 21.73 11.15 -23.40
C THR A 122 20.86 11.89 -24.42
N GLU A 123 21.20 11.84 -25.70
CA GLU A 123 20.40 12.42 -26.78
C GLU A 123 19.02 11.75 -26.91
N GLN A 124 18.97 10.42 -26.77
CA GLN A 124 17.71 9.67 -26.71
C GLN A 124 16.86 10.06 -25.51
N LEU A 125 17.44 10.16 -24.30
CA LEU A 125 16.72 10.63 -23.12
C LEU A 125 16.25 12.08 -23.28
N GLN A 126 17.06 12.94 -23.88
CA GLN A 126 16.70 14.34 -24.12
C GLN A 126 15.52 14.46 -25.11
N SER A 127 15.50 13.65 -26.18
CA SER A 127 14.35 13.59 -27.09
C SER A 127 13.09 13.05 -26.42
N LYS A 128 13.24 12.03 -25.56
CA LYS A 128 12.12 11.47 -24.78
C LYS A 128 11.56 12.46 -23.76
N CYS A 129 12.41 13.23 -23.08
CA CYS A 129 12.00 14.31 -22.19
C CYS A 129 11.28 15.44 -22.95
N LYS A 130 11.71 15.78 -24.17
CA LYS A 130 11.01 16.74 -25.03
C LYS A 130 9.61 16.24 -25.44
N SER A 131 9.50 14.96 -25.82
CA SER A 131 8.20 14.34 -26.13
C SER A 131 7.26 14.35 -24.93
N LEU A 132 7.75 13.94 -23.75
CA LEU A 132 6.96 13.96 -22.52
C LEU A 132 6.56 15.38 -22.09
N GLY A 133 7.41 16.38 -22.36
CA GLY A 133 7.07 17.79 -22.18
C GLY A 133 5.91 18.22 -23.07
N ALA A 134 5.96 17.87 -24.36
CA ALA A 134 4.87 18.17 -25.30
C ALA A 134 3.56 17.45 -24.91
N ASP A 135 3.63 16.19 -24.48
CA ASP A 135 2.47 15.44 -24.00
C ASP A 135 1.86 16.08 -22.74
N LYS A 136 2.72 16.54 -21.81
CA LYS A 136 2.31 17.26 -20.61
C LYS A 136 1.59 18.56 -20.96
N ASP A 137 2.17 19.38 -21.83
CA ASP A 137 1.57 20.66 -22.25
C ASP A 137 0.21 20.43 -22.93
N GLN A 138 0.10 19.37 -23.75
CA GLN A 138 -1.14 19.01 -24.42
C GLN A 138 -2.22 18.50 -23.44
N LEU A 139 -1.82 17.82 -22.36
CA LEU A 139 -2.72 17.42 -21.29
C LEU A 139 -3.16 18.62 -20.44
N GLU A 140 -2.27 19.55 -20.15
CA GLU A 140 -2.60 20.81 -19.45
C GLU A 140 -3.63 21.63 -20.26
N GLU A 141 -3.46 21.75 -21.58
CA GLU A 141 -4.43 22.43 -22.45
C GLU A 141 -5.81 21.74 -22.45
N LYS A 142 -5.83 20.40 -22.46
CA LYS A 142 -7.09 19.63 -22.36
C LYS A 142 -7.77 19.85 -21.01
N ILE A 143 -7.01 19.86 -19.92
CA ILE A 143 -7.52 20.12 -18.57
C ILE A 143 -8.12 21.54 -18.50
N ASP A 144 -7.45 22.54 -19.06
CA ASP A 144 -7.95 23.92 -19.07
C ASP A 144 -9.20 24.08 -19.93
N LYS A 145 -9.28 23.39 -21.09
CA LYS A 145 -10.51 23.33 -21.90
C LYS A 145 -11.67 22.70 -21.13
N VAL A 146 -11.45 21.56 -20.47
CA VAL A 146 -12.48 20.89 -19.66
C VAL A 146 -12.91 21.78 -18.50
N ARG A 147 -11.97 22.44 -17.81
CA ARG A 147 -12.26 23.37 -16.71
C ARG A 147 -13.08 24.58 -17.20
N GLY A 148 -12.74 25.12 -18.36
CA GLY A 148 -13.51 26.20 -19.00
C GLY A 148 -14.93 25.80 -19.39
N ASN A 149 -15.09 24.59 -19.94
CA ASN A 149 -16.42 24.05 -20.28
C ASN A 149 -17.27 23.82 -19.02
N LEU A 150 -16.68 23.22 -17.98
CA LEU A 150 -17.36 22.98 -16.71
C LEU A 150 -17.79 24.30 -16.02
N THR A 151 -16.97 25.34 -16.14
CA THR A 151 -17.30 26.68 -15.64
C THR A 151 -18.49 27.27 -16.39
N ARG A 152 -18.52 27.16 -17.74
CA ARG A 152 -19.67 27.62 -18.55
C ARG A 152 -20.95 26.87 -18.24
N GLU A 153 -20.90 25.54 -18.11
CA GLU A 153 -22.08 24.75 -17.73
C GLU A 153 -22.58 25.14 -16.33
N LYS A 154 -21.66 25.37 -15.38
CA LYS A 154 -22.01 25.85 -14.05
C LYS A 154 -22.70 27.21 -14.10
N ASP A 155 -22.17 28.16 -14.88
CA ASP A 155 -22.76 29.48 -15.04
C ASP A 155 -24.14 29.41 -15.72
N GLN A 156 -24.30 28.54 -16.73
CA GLN A 156 -25.60 28.29 -17.37
C GLN A 156 -26.62 27.65 -16.42
N LEU A 157 -26.22 26.67 -15.62
CA LEU A 157 -27.09 26.07 -14.62
C LEU A 157 -27.49 27.06 -13.53
N GLN A 158 -26.57 27.93 -13.11
CA GLN A 158 -26.86 29.00 -12.17
C GLN A 158 -27.84 30.01 -12.76
N GLN A 159 -27.68 30.38 -14.03
CA GLN A 159 -28.59 31.28 -14.72
C GLN A 159 -29.98 30.65 -14.87
N ASN A 160 -30.05 29.38 -15.27
CA ASN A 160 -31.31 28.64 -15.36
C ASN A 160 -31.99 28.53 -13.99
N TYR A 161 -31.23 28.30 -12.92
CA TYR A 161 -31.76 28.29 -11.56
C TYR A 161 -32.36 29.63 -11.16
N ASN A 162 -31.65 30.73 -11.44
CA ASN A 162 -32.15 32.08 -11.14
C ASN A 162 -33.45 32.38 -11.92
N ASN A 163 -33.49 32.06 -13.22
CA ASN A 163 -34.69 32.25 -14.05
C ASN A 163 -35.89 31.43 -13.53
N ILE A 164 -35.68 30.16 -13.17
CA ILE A 164 -36.74 29.32 -12.60
C ILE A 164 -37.21 29.86 -11.25
N SER A 165 -36.30 30.43 -10.44
CA SER A 165 -36.66 31.09 -9.18
C SER A 165 -37.55 32.33 -9.42
N GLU A 166 -37.18 33.17 -10.39
CA GLU A 166 -37.99 34.33 -10.77
C GLU A 166 -39.37 33.92 -11.31
N GLU A 167 -39.44 32.90 -12.17
CA GLU A 167 -40.71 32.35 -12.65
C GLU A 167 -41.57 31.79 -11.51
N LYS A 168 -40.94 31.11 -10.54
CA LYS A 168 -41.62 30.60 -9.35
C LYS A 168 -42.21 31.74 -8.51
N ASP A 169 -41.46 32.81 -8.29
CA ASP A 169 -41.92 33.97 -7.52
C ASP A 169 -43.04 34.72 -8.25
N GLN A 170 -42.97 34.79 -9.59
CA GLN A 170 -44.03 35.34 -10.43
C GLN A 170 -45.31 34.48 -10.37
N LEU A 171 -45.19 33.16 -10.45
CA LEU A 171 -46.32 32.24 -10.32
C LEU A 171 -46.94 32.31 -8.92
N GLN A 172 -46.13 32.46 -7.87
CA GLN A 172 -46.61 32.64 -6.51
C GLN A 172 -47.40 33.95 -6.36
N THR A 173 -46.91 35.03 -6.97
CA THR A 173 -47.61 36.31 -7.00
C THR A 173 -48.95 36.20 -7.74
N ASN A 174 -48.97 35.52 -8.89
CA ASN A 174 -50.19 35.28 -9.65
C ASN A 174 -51.20 34.42 -8.87
N LEU A 175 -50.73 33.40 -8.15
CA LEU A 175 -51.57 32.56 -7.28
C LEU A 175 -52.22 33.39 -6.17
N ASN A 176 -51.45 34.26 -5.51
CA ASN A 176 -51.96 35.14 -4.46
C ASN A 176 -53.01 36.12 -5.01
N ASN A 177 -52.77 36.73 -6.17
CA ASN A 177 -53.73 37.61 -6.82
C ASN A 177 -55.01 36.87 -7.25
N MET A 178 -54.89 35.64 -7.74
CA MET A 178 -56.05 34.80 -8.07
C MET A 178 -56.86 34.44 -6.81
N GLN A 179 -56.19 34.20 -5.69
CA GLN A 179 -56.86 33.93 -4.41
C GLN A 179 -57.63 35.16 -3.92
N GLU A 180 -57.02 36.35 -3.99
CA GLU A 180 -57.68 37.61 -3.61
C GLU A 180 -58.89 37.93 -4.51
N ASN A 181 -58.78 37.64 -5.82
CA ASN A 181 -59.91 37.75 -6.75
C ASN A 181 -61.03 36.75 -6.41
N LEU A 182 -60.69 35.52 -6.01
CA LEU A 182 -61.67 34.52 -5.57
C LEU A 182 -62.42 34.97 -4.32
N ASP A 183 -61.70 35.52 -3.33
CA ASP A 183 -62.30 36.05 -2.10
C ASP A 183 -63.21 37.25 -2.40
N THR A 184 -62.79 38.13 -3.32
CA THR A 184 -63.59 39.27 -3.77
C THR A 184 -64.87 38.82 -4.47
N LEU A 185 -64.77 37.89 -5.43
CA LEU A 185 -65.92 37.32 -6.13
C LEU A 185 -66.86 36.57 -5.17
N GLN A 186 -66.33 35.91 -4.15
CA GLN A 186 -67.13 35.24 -3.12
C GLN A 186 -67.90 36.27 -2.29
N LYS A 187 -67.27 37.40 -1.92
CA LYS A 187 -67.93 38.51 -1.23
C LYS A 187 -69.02 39.16 -2.07
N GLU A 188 -68.75 39.41 -3.36
CA GLU A 188 -69.75 39.94 -4.30
C GLU A 188 -70.93 38.96 -4.47
N LYS A 189 -70.64 37.66 -4.57
CA LYS A 189 -71.67 36.61 -4.63
C LYS A 189 -72.56 36.62 -3.39
N ASP A 190 -71.98 36.75 -2.20
CA ASP A 190 -72.72 36.79 -0.94
C ASP A 190 -73.56 38.07 -0.81
N GLU A 191 -73.05 39.21 -1.31
CA GLU A 191 -73.82 40.45 -1.43
C GLU A 191 -75.01 40.31 -2.39
N VAL A 192 -74.79 39.73 -3.57
CA VAL A 192 -75.86 39.50 -4.56
C VAL A 192 -76.89 38.52 -4.00
N GLN A 193 -76.45 37.46 -3.32
CA GLN A 193 -77.33 36.50 -2.64
C GLN A 193 -78.21 37.22 -1.60
N THR A 194 -77.63 38.11 -0.80
CA THR A 194 -78.35 38.92 0.19
C THR A 194 -79.37 39.85 -0.48
N LYS A 195 -78.96 40.59 -1.52
CA LYS A 195 -79.87 41.44 -2.31
C LYS A 195 -81.02 40.64 -2.92
N LEU A 196 -80.76 39.42 -3.37
CA LEU A 196 -81.76 38.53 -3.97
C LEU A 196 -82.74 37.99 -2.93
N VAL A 197 -82.28 37.69 -1.71
CA VAL A 197 -83.16 37.37 -0.58
C VAL A 197 -84.05 38.57 -0.24
N THR A 198 -83.49 39.77 -0.11
CA THR A 198 -84.25 41.00 0.18
C THR A 198 -85.31 41.27 -0.90
N MET A 199 -84.95 41.17 -2.18
CA MET A 199 -85.90 41.33 -3.27
C MET A 199 -87.00 40.26 -3.29
N ARG A 200 -86.71 39.02 -2.90
CA ARG A 200 -87.74 37.98 -2.73
C ARG A 200 -88.72 38.36 -1.63
N THR A 201 -88.25 38.81 -0.47
CA THR A 201 -89.13 39.30 0.61
C THR A 201 -90.00 40.47 0.15
N ASN A 202 -89.42 41.46 -0.52
CA ASN A 202 -90.17 42.62 -1.03
C ASN A 202 -91.23 42.20 -2.07
N ARG A 203 -90.89 41.26 -2.96
CA ARG A 203 -91.84 40.69 -3.92
C ARG A 203 -92.98 39.98 -3.20
N ASP A 204 -92.69 39.19 -2.17
CA ASP A 204 -93.70 38.45 -1.43
C ASP A 204 -94.61 39.38 -0.62
N GLU A 205 -94.11 40.52 -0.13
CA GLU A 205 -94.89 41.60 0.49
C GLU A 205 -95.75 42.36 -0.51
N LEU A 206 -95.20 42.71 -1.68
CA LEU A 206 -95.96 43.30 -2.78
C LEU A 206 -97.07 42.36 -3.27
N GLN A 207 -96.80 41.05 -3.33
CA GLN A 207 -97.79 40.06 -3.72
C GLN A 207 -98.92 39.96 -2.68
N ARG A 208 -98.60 39.99 -1.39
CA ARG A 208 -99.61 40.08 -0.32
C ARG A 208 -100.46 41.35 -0.45
N SER A 209 -99.83 42.49 -0.74
CA SER A 209 -100.53 43.77 -0.94
C SER A 209 -101.45 43.73 -2.17
N CYS A 210 -101.00 43.16 -3.28
CA CYS A 210 -101.82 42.95 -4.48
C CYS A 210 -103.00 42.01 -4.22
N SER A 211 -102.83 40.95 -3.42
CA SER A 211 -103.92 40.06 -3.01
C SER A 211 -104.96 40.79 -2.16
N SER A 212 -104.53 41.66 -1.23
CA SER A 212 -105.44 42.51 -0.44
C SER A 212 -106.22 43.47 -1.32
N LEU A 213 -105.54 44.22 -2.19
CA LEU A 213 -106.18 45.17 -3.13
C LEU A 213 -107.16 44.47 -4.09
N LYS A 214 -106.87 43.22 -4.47
CA LYS A 214 -107.78 42.40 -5.28
C LYS A 214 -109.07 42.07 -4.50
N SER A 215 -108.95 41.73 -3.21
CA SER A 215 -110.10 41.53 -2.32
C SER A 215 -110.93 42.81 -2.17
N ASP A 216 -110.30 43.95 -1.91
CA ASP A 216 -110.97 45.25 -1.78
C ASP A 216 -111.71 45.64 -3.07
N LYS A 217 -111.08 45.39 -4.23
CA LYS A 217 -111.71 45.60 -5.54
C LYS A 217 -112.97 44.76 -5.70
N ASP A 218 -112.94 43.49 -5.28
CA ASP A 218 -114.07 42.58 -5.41
C ASP A 218 -115.21 43.00 -4.45
N GLU A 219 -114.90 43.49 -3.25
CA GLU A 219 -115.87 44.11 -2.32
C GLU A 219 -116.51 45.39 -2.87
N LEU A 220 -115.71 46.28 -3.48
CA LEU A 220 -116.21 47.49 -4.12
C LEU A 220 -117.08 47.17 -5.33
N GLN A 221 -116.74 46.12 -6.09
CA GLN A 221 -117.54 45.63 -7.21
C GLN A 221 -118.91 45.14 -6.72
N ILE A 222 -118.97 44.41 -5.60
CA ILE A 222 -120.24 43.98 -4.97
C ILE A 222 -121.06 45.22 -4.56
N SER A 223 -120.43 46.20 -3.91
CA SER A 223 -121.08 47.44 -3.50
C SER A 223 -121.62 48.27 -4.68
N LEU A 224 -120.87 48.38 -5.77
CA LEU A 224 -121.30 49.05 -7.00
C LEU A 224 -122.51 48.36 -7.65
N THR A 225 -122.51 47.02 -7.61
CA THR A 225 -123.63 46.21 -8.13
C THR A 225 -124.90 46.46 -7.32
N ASN A 226 -124.79 46.53 -5.99
CA ASN A 226 -125.91 46.83 -5.10
C ASN A 226 -126.45 48.26 -5.28
N LEU A 227 -125.57 49.26 -5.42
CA LEU A 227 -125.97 50.65 -5.71
C LEU A 227 -126.64 50.77 -7.09
N THR A 228 -126.17 50.01 -8.08
CA THR A 228 -126.79 49.93 -9.41
C THR A 228 -128.20 49.36 -9.34
N LEU A 229 -128.42 48.33 -8.52
CA LEU A 229 -129.73 47.76 -8.23
C LEU A 229 -130.66 48.78 -7.54
N SER A 230 -130.20 49.48 -6.50
CA SER A 230 -130.97 50.55 -5.84
C SER A 230 -131.34 51.69 -6.79
N ARG A 231 -130.41 52.14 -7.64
CA ARG A 231 -130.67 53.16 -8.66
C ARG A 231 -131.75 52.72 -9.65
N ASN A 232 -131.70 51.46 -10.12
CA ASN A 232 -132.70 50.93 -11.03
C ASN A 232 -134.09 50.85 -10.36
N GLN A 233 -134.17 50.53 -9.07
CA GLN A 233 -135.42 50.55 -8.31
C GLN A 233 -136.02 51.96 -8.19
N LEU A 234 -135.18 52.99 -7.97
CA LEU A 234 -135.63 54.39 -7.99
C LEU A 234 -136.08 54.83 -9.39
N GLN A 235 -135.37 54.44 -10.45
CA GLN A 235 -135.73 54.76 -11.84
C GLN A 235 -137.12 54.19 -12.20
N ASN A 236 -137.36 52.93 -11.84
CA ASN A 236 -138.67 52.29 -12.05
C ASN A 236 -139.79 53.01 -11.29
N SER A 237 -139.50 53.49 -10.08
CA SER A 237 -140.48 54.27 -9.28
C SER A 237 -140.77 55.64 -9.94
N PHE A 238 -139.74 56.30 -10.48
CA PHE A 238 -139.88 57.57 -11.20
C PHE A 238 -140.69 57.43 -12.50
N ASP A 239 -140.45 56.37 -13.27
CA ASP A 239 -141.18 56.12 -14.52
C ASP A 239 -142.66 55.82 -14.28
N SER A 240 -143.01 55.18 -13.16
CA SER A 240 -144.39 54.95 -12.73
C SER A 240 -145.12 56.25 -12.38
N LEU A 241 -144.47 57.17 -11.64
CA LEU A 241 -144.99 58.52 -11.34
C LEU A 241 -145.18 59.37 -12.61
N MET A 242 -144.30 59.23 -13.60
CA MET A 242 -144.42 59.94 -14.89
C MET A 242 -145.59 59.42 -15.75
N ALA A 243 -145.96 58.15 -15.60
CA ALA A 243 -147.15 57.59 -16.24
C ALA A 243 -148.45 58.14 -15.60
N GLU A 244 -148.49 58.27 -14.28
CA GLU A 244 -149.63 58.84 -13.53
C GLU A 244 -149.86 60.31 -13.89
N LYS A 245 -148.79 61.11 -14.04
CA LYS A 245 -148.86 62.51 -14.52
C LYS A 245 -149.46 62.64 -15.92
N ARG A 246 -149.17 61.71 -16.83
CA ARG A 246 -149.76 61.73 -18.19
C ARG A 246 -151.25 61.41 -18.14
N GLY A 247 -151.68 60.51 -17.26
CA GLY A 247 -153.10 60.18 -17.06
C GLY A 247 -153.95 61.39 -16.63
N LEU A 248 -153.42 62.24 -15.76
CA LEU A 248 -154.08 63.48 -15.31
C LEU A 248 -154.20 64.56 -16.41
N GLN A 249 -153.25 64.63 -17.35
CA GLN A 249 -153.30 65.56 -18.49
C GLN A 249 -154.43 65.23 -19.46
N THR A 250 -154.66 63.93 -19.70
CA THR A 250 -155.78 63.45 -20.53
C THR A 250 -157.16 63.77 -19.93
N LEU A 251 -157.28 63.83 -18.60
CA LEU A 251 -158.51 64.22 -17.91
C LEU A 251 -158.81 65.73 -18.05
N HIS A 252 -157.76 66.56 -18.06
CA HIS A 252 -157.86 68.01 -18.26
C HIS A 252 -158.40 68.37 -19.66
N ASP A 253 -157.90 67.71 -20.71
CA ASP A 253 -158.30 67.97 -22.10
C ASP A 253 -159.72 67.46 -22.43
N SER A 254 -160.32 66.63 -21.57
CA SER A 254 -161.69 66.13 -21.70
C SER A 254 -162.71 67.14 -21.16
N LEU A 255 -162.42 67.85 -20.07
CA LEU A 255 -163.30 68.85 -19.45
C LEU A 255 -163.36 70.18 -20.22
N GLN A 256 -162.31 70.52 -20.98
CA GLN A 256 -162.26 71.71 -21.84
C GLN A 256 -163.26 71.64 -23.02
N ARG A 257 -163.51 70.44 -23.55
CA ARG A 257 -164.37 70.22 -24.72
C ARG A 257 -165.87 70.22 -24.41
N GLU A 258 -166.26 70.05 -23.15
CA GLU A 258 -167.65 70.17 -22.70
C GLU A 258 -168.10 71.63 -22.54
N ARG A 259 -167.14 72.55 -22.29
CA ARG A 259 -167.41 73.99 -22.07
C ARG A 259 -167.75 74.76 -23.35
N GLU A 260 -167.22 74.34 -24.49
CA GLU A 260 -167.41 75.04 -25.78
C GLU A 260 -168.72 74.68 -26.48
N LYS A 261 -169.42 73.63 -26.02
CA LYS A 261 -170.64 73.10 -26.65
C LYS A 261 -171.95 73.79 -26.18
N LEU A 262 -171.91 74.61 -25.11
CA LEU A 262 -173.09 75.26 -24.51
C LEU A 262 -173.25 76.76 -24.86
N GLN A 263 -172.42 77.32 -25.75
CA GLN A 263 -172.35 78.79 -25.97
C GLN A 263 -172.97 79.30 -27.29
N THR A 264 -173.36 78.42 -28.22
CA THR A 264 -173.76 78.85 -29.58
C THR A 264 -175.23 78.63 -29.95
N GLU A 265 -176.06 78.10 -29.05
CA GLU A 265 -177.52 77.96 -29.24
C GLU A 265 -178.34 79.24 -28.97
N SER A 266 -177.71 80.40 -28.74
CA SER A 266 -178.42 81.61 -28.26
C SER A 266 -178.63 82.77 -29.26
N ARG A 267 -178.53 82.61 -30.59
CA ARG A 267 -178.79 83.75 -31.53
C ARG A 267 -179.55 83.38 -32.81
N SER A 268 -180.74 82.82 -32.64
CA SER A 268 -181.80 82.88 -33.66
C SER A 268 -182.79 83.99 -33.30
N LEU A 269 -183.13 84.86 -34.26
CA LEU A 269 -184.24 85.84 -34.33
C LEU A 269 -183.80 87.24 -34.81
N GLY A 270 -183.61 87.37 -36.12
CA GLY A 270 -183.53 88.65 -36.82
C GLY A 270 -184.08 88.51 -38.26
N ARG A 271 -185.12 87.69 -38.39
CA ARG A 271 -185.91 87.54 -39.62
C ARG A 271 -186.81 88.78 -39.78
N ASP A 272 -187.04 89.13 -41.04
CA ASP A 272 -188.12 89.95 -41.58
C ASP A 272 -187.94 91.48 -41.52
N LYS A 273 -187.31 92.06 -42.57
CA LYS A 273 -187.61 93.37 -43.22
C LYS A 273 -186.43 93.78 -44.14
N ASP A 274 -186.37 93.59 -45.44
CA ASP A 274 -187.41 93.52 -46.45
C ASP A 274 -186.85 92.81 -47.69
N GLN A 275 -187.58 91.80 -48.16
CA GLN A 275 -187.65 91.54 -49.59
C GLN A 275 -188.14 92.83 -50.26
N LEU A 276 -187.28 93.60 -50.94
CA LEU A 276 -187.64 94.32 -52.19
C LEU A 276 -186.57 95.26 -52.79
N GLU A 277 -185.34 95.39 -52.30
CA GLU A 277 -184.26 95.98 -53.13
C GLU A 277 -183.46 94.91 -53.92
N LYS A 278 -184.24 94.00 -54.52
CA LYS A 278 -183.85 92.67 -54.97
C LYS A 278 -183.24 92.56 -56.38
N MET A 279 -182.92 93.62 -57.11
CA MET A 279 -182.63 93.46 -58.56
C MET A 279 -181.29 94.02 -59.05
N ILE A 280 -180.49 94.70 -58.22
CA ILE A 280 -179.33 95.47 -58.72
C ILE A 280 -177.94 94.87 -58.38
N ASP A 281 -177.72 94.22 -57.25
CA ASP A 281 -176.35 93.75 -56.89
C ASP A 281 -175.93 92.38 -57.45
N LYS A 282 -176.81 91.70 -58.20
CA LYS A 282 -176.56 90.39 -58.83
C LYS A 282 -175.39 90.38 -59.84
N VAL A 283 -174.94 91.54 -60.32
CA VAL A 283 -173.80 91.67 -61.25
C VAL A 283 -172.45 91.83 -60.51
N ARG A 284 -172.45 92.18 -59.21
CA ARG A 284 -171.22 92.43 -58.43
C ARG A 284 -170.64 91.16 -57.78
N GLY A 285 -171.44 90.11 -57.59
CA GLY A 285 -171.05 88.84 -56.94
C GLY A 285 -170.09 87.96 -57.76
N ASN A 286 -170.19 87.96 -59.08
CA ASN A 286 -169.41 87.05 -59.94
C ASN A 286 -167.90 87.38 -59.98
N LEU A 287 -167.48 88.57 -59.54
CA LEU A 287 -166.06 88.96 -59.44
C LEU A 287 -165.44 88.57 -58.07
N THR A 288 -166.23 88.12 -57.10
CA THR A 288 -165.78 87.78 -55.72
C THR A 288 -165.42 86.29 -55.60
N GLU A 289 -166.15 85.40 -56.28
CA GLU A 289 -165.84 83.96 -56.32
C GLU A 289 -164.49 83.65 -56.98
N GLU A 290 -164.10 84.39 -58.03
CA GLU A 290 -162.78 84.22 -58.67
C GLU A 290 -161.64 84.67 -57.74
N LYS A 291 -161.87 85.71 -56.93
CA LYS A 291 -160.91 86.23 -55.94
C LYS A 291 -160.71 85.24 -54.79
N ASP A 292 -161.78 84.59 -54.32
CA ASP A 292 -161.72 83.61 -53.23
C ASP A 292 -161.04 82.30 -53.68
N GLN A 293 -161.25 81.86 -54.93
CA GLN A 293 -160.54 80.72 -55.51
C GLN A 293 -159.03 80.97 -55.65
N LEU A 294 -158.63 82.17 -56.09
CA LEU A 294 -157.23 82.58 -56.13
C LEU A 294 -156.60 82.69 -54.73
N GLN A 295 -157.35 83.17 -53.74
CA GLN A 295 -156.90 83.24 -52.33
C GLN A 295 -156.68 81.84 -51.74
N GLN A 296 -157.54 80.88 -52.07
CA GLN A 296 -157.42 79.50 -51.61
C GLN A 296 -156.21 78.79 -52.24
N ASN A 297 -155.97 78.99 -53.55
CA ASN A 297 -154.76 78.50 -54.21
C ASN A 297 -153.48 79.16 -53.67
N TYR A 298 -153.49 80.47 -53.42
CA TYR A 298 -152.36 81.17 -52.80
C TYR A 298 -152.02 80.59 -51.41
N ASN A 299 -153.05 80.29 -50.60
CA ASN A 299 -152.86 79.67 -49.28
C ASN A 299 -152.34 78.23 -49.39
N ASN A 300 -152.76 77.45 -50.39
CA ASN A 300 -152.25 76.10 -50.64
C ASN A 300 -150.79 76.10 -51.09
N LEU A 301 -150.42 76.93 -52.07
CA LEU A 301 -149.02 77.11 -52.48
C LEU A 301 -148.14 77.62 -51.34
N ARG A 302 -148.68 78.44 -50.43
CA ARG A 302 -147.95 78.87 -49.23
C ARG A 302 -147.69 77.71 -48.26
N ARG A 303 -148.66 76.83 -48.02
CA ARG A 303 -148.45 75.63 -47.20
C ARG A 303 -147.43 74.68 -47.83
N GLU A 304 -147.52 74.46 -49.13
CA GLU A 304 -146.54 73.63 -49.85
C GLU A 304 -145.13 74.23 -49.77
N ARG A 305 -144.99 75.55 -49.90
CA ARG A 305 -143.72 76.26 -49.70
C ARG A 305 -143.19 76.08 -48.28
N ASP A 306 -144.03 76.24 -47.25
CA ASP A 306 -143.61 76.06 -45.85
C ASP A 306 -143.23 74.59 -45.56
N GLN A 307 -143.91 73.64 -46.19
CA GLN A 307 -143.59 72.20 -46.15
C GLN A 307 -142.26 71.90 -46.83
N LEU A 308 -142.03 72.46 -48.03
CA LEU A 308 -140.76 72.35 -48.76
C LEU A 308 -139.61 73.03 -47.99
N GLN A 309 -139.86 74.16 -47.34
CA GLN A 309 -138.88 74.84 -46.48
C GLN A 309 -138.52 73.96 -45.27
N THR A 310 -139.51 73.32 -44.65
CA THR A 310 -139.29 72.39 -43.54
C THR A 310 -138.47 71.18 -44.00
N ASN A 311 -138.80 70.61 -45.15
CA ASN A 311 -138.06 69.49 -45.73
C ASN A 311 -136.63 69.88 -46.11
N PHE A 312 -136.42 71.08 -46.65
CA PHE A 312 -135.09 71.59 -46.96
C PHE A 312 -134.25 71.80 -45.69
N ASN A 313 -134.83 72.36 -44.63
CA ASN A 313 -134.15 72.50 -43.33
C ASN A 313 -133.79 71.14 -42.73
N ASN A 314 -134.68 70.14 -42.84
CA ASN A 314 -134.39 68.77 -42.41
C ASN A 314 -133.29 68.12 -43.25
N MET A 315 -133.30 68.30 -44.57
CA MET A 315 -132.21 67.83 -45.45
C MET A 315 -130.87 68.50 -45.14
N GLN A 316 -130.85 69.80 -44.86
CA GLN A 316 -129.65 70.50 -44.42
C GLN A 316 -129.11 69.93 -43.11
N LYS A 317 -129.98 69.67 -42.13
CA LYS A 317 -129.60 69.05 -40.85
C LYS A 317 -129.04 67.63 -41.05
N ASN A 318 -129.67 66.82 -41.91
CA ASN A 318 -129.18 65.50 -42.26
C ASN A 318 -127.83 65.56 -42.98
N ASN A 319 -127.64 66.52 -43.89
CA ASN A 319 -126.36 66.72 -44.56
C ASN A 319 -125.26 67.12 -43.55
N ALA A 320 -125.57 68.00 -42.59
CA ALA A 320 -124.64 68.35 -41.52
C ALA A 320 -124.26 67.13 -40.64
N ASN A 321 -125.24 66.27 -40.32
CA ASN A 321 -124.98 65.01 -39.60
C ASN A 321 -124.10 64.05 -40.42
N LEU A 322 -124.39 63.87 -41.70
CA LEU A 322 -123.58 63.02 -42.59
C LEU A 322 -122.14 63.55 -42.75
N GLN A 323 -121.95 64.87 -42.78
CA GLN A 323 -120.62 65.48 -42.77
C GLN A 323 -119.88 65.19 -41.45
N LYS A 324 -120.58 65.25 -40.31
CA LYS A 324 -120.02 64.88 -39.01
C LYS A 324 -119.64 63.40 -38.95
N ASP A 325 -120.49 62.51 -39.46
CA ASP A 325 -120.21 61.07 -39.52
C ASP A 325 -119.04 60.76 -40.45
N LYS A 326 -118.95 61.47 -41.59
CA LYS A 326 -117.79 61.37 -42.48
C LYS A 326 -116.49 61.77 -41.78
N ALA A 327 -116.49 62.85 -41.01
CA ALA A 327 -115.32 63.28 -40.24
C ALA A 327 -114.94 62.28 -39.14
N ASN A 328 -115.94 61.70 -38.45
CA ASN A 328 -115.73 60.66 -37.45
C ASN A 328 -115.14 59.38 -38.07
N LEU A 329 -115.66 58.94 -39.21
CA LEU A 329 -115.14 57.78 -39.95
C LEU A 329 -113.72 58.01 -40.47
N GLN A 330 -113.40 59.23 -40.90
CA GLN A 330 -112.04 59.61 -41.28
C GLN A 330 -111.08 59.50 -40.09
N THR A 331 -111.48 60.02 -38.92
CA THR A 331 -110.68 59.95 -37.68
C THR A 331 -110.46 58.50 -37.26
N ASN A 332 -111.52 57.68 -37.25
CA ASN A 332 -111.42 56.24 -36.94
C ASN A 332 -110.48 55.51 -37.92
N ARG A 333 -110.52 55.85 -39.21
CA ARG A 333 -109.60 55.28 -40.21
C ARG A 333 -108.15 55.64 -39.89
N ASP A 334 -107.88 56.89 -39.54
CA ASP A 334 -106.53 57.35 -39.23
C ASP A 334 -106.00 56.72 -37.92
N ASP A 335 -106.88 56.53 -36.93
CA ASP A 335 -106.56 55.85 -35.68
C ASP A 335 -106.25 54.36 -35.91
N ILE A 336 -107.07 53.67 -36.70
CA ILE A 336 -106.82 52.28 -37.10
C ILE A 336 -105.51 52.18 -37.89
N GLN A 337 -105.22 53.12 -38.79
CA GLN A 337 -103.98 53.15 -39.55
C GLN A 337 -102.76 53.33 -38.64
N ARG A 338 -102.85 54.20 -37.62
CA ARG A 338 -101.81 54.38 -36.60
C ARG A 338 -101.61 53.10 -35.79
N SER A 339 -102.69 52.48 -35.33
CA SER A 339 -102.63 51.21 -34.59
C SER A 339 -102.02 50.08 -35.44
N TYR A 340 -102.37 50.00 -36.73
CA TYR A 340 -101.80 49.03 -37.65
C TYR A 340 -100.29 49.23 -37.85
N ASN A 341 -99.86 50.47 -38.06
CA ASN A 341 -98.44 50.79 -38.21
C ASN A 341 -97.64 50.47 -36.94
N SER A 342 -98.22 50.75 -35.76
CA SER A 342 -97.62 50.39 -34.46
C SER A 342 -97.45 48.88 -34.32
N LEU A 343 -98.49 48.10 -34.61
CA LEU A 343 -98.47 46.65 -34.51
C LEU A 343 -97.49 46.01 -35.51
N ARG A 344 -97.35 46.62 -36.70
CA ARG A 344 -96.35 46.19 -37.68
C ARG A 344 -94.92 46.44 -37.20
N SER A 345 -94.67 47.59 -36.57
CA SER A 345 -93.36 47.88 -35.96
C SER A 345 -93.03 46.89 -34.84
N GLU A 346 -94.00 46.55 -34.00
CA GLU A 346 -93.84 45.56 -32.93
C GLU A 346 -93.54 44.16 -33.49
N LYS A 347 -94.24 43.74 -34.55
CA LYS A 347 -93.95 42.49 -35.27
C LYS A 347 -92.52 42.47 -35.81
N ASP A 348 -92.06 43.56 -36.41
CA ASP A 348 -90.69 43.65 -36.95
C ASP A 348 -89.64 43.62 -35.82
N GLN A 349 -89.94 44.18 -34.64
CA GLN A 349 -89.07 44.09 -33.46
C GLN A 349 -89.02 42.65 -32.92
N LEU A 350 -90.16 41.98 -32.79
CA LEU A 350 -90.23 40.58 -32.36
C LEU A 350 -89.48 39.65 -33.32
N GLN A 351 -89.57 39.90 -34.63
CA GLN A 351 -88.84 39.13 -35.62
C GLN A 351 -87.32 39.31 -35.46
N ARG A 352 -86.83 40.55 -35.28
CA ARG A 352 -85.41 40.80 -34.99
C ARG A 352 -84.96 40.14 -33.68
N GLY A 353 -85.81 40.17 -32.65
CA GLY A 353 -85.56 39.49 -31.39
C GLY A 353 -85.42 37.97 -31.56
N LYS A 354 -86.29 37.36 -32.37
CA LYS A 354 -86.22 35.95 -32.73
C LYS A 354 -84.93 35.60 -33.47
N ASP A 355 -84.55 36.39 -34.46
CA ASP A 355 -83.34 36.14 -35.25
C ASP A 355 -82.06 36.30 -34.41
N ALA A 356 -82.04 37.29 -33.50
CA ALA A 356 -80.97 37.45 -32.53
C ALA A 356 -80.88 36.26 -31.57
N LEU A 357 -82.02 35.75 -31.08
CA LEU A 357 -82.07 34.59 -30.20
C LEU A 357 -81.61 33.31 -30.92
N GLN A 358 -82.00 33.12 -32.18
CA GLN A 358 -81.56 32.01 -33.02
C GLN A 358 -80.04 32.01 -33.22
N THR A 359 -79.46 33.21 -33.44
CA THR A 359 -78.02 33.41 -33.58
C THR A 359 -77.30 33.05 -32.28
N ARG A 360 -77.83 33.51 -31.14
CA ARG A 360 -77.28 33.22 -29.82
C ARG A 360 -77.36 31.72 -29.48
N TYR A 361 -78.46 31.06 -29.82
CA TYR A 361 -78.61 29.62 -29.67
C TYR A 361 -77.57 28.84 -30.48
N SER A 362 -77.35 29.24 -31.73
CA SER A 362 -76.32 28.62 -32.59
C SER A 362 -74.90 28.82 -32.05
N SER A 363 -74.63 29.98 -31.45
CA SER A 363 -73.35 30.27 -30.78
C SER A 363 -73.15 29.38 -29.55
N LEU A 364 -74.16 29.28 -28.68
CA LEU A 364 -74.11 28.42 -27.50
C LEU A 364 -73.93 26.95 -27.88
N GLN A 365 -74.55 26.51 -28.97
CA GLN A 365 -74.39 25.14 -29.47
C GLN A 365 -72.93 24.87 -29.88
N ARG A 366 -72.28 25.83 -30.57
CA ARG A 366 -70.85 25.71 -30.91
C ARG A 366 -69.98 25.69 -29.67
N GLU A 367 -70.23 26.56 -28.69
CA GLU A 367 -69.50 26.54 -27.42
C GLU A 367 -69.64 25.21 -26.69
N LYS A 368 -70.85 24.63 -26.67
CA LYS A 368 -71.10 23.31 -26.10
C LYS A 368 -70.28 22.23 -26.81
N ASP A 369 -70.29 22.21 -28.13
CA ASP A 369 -69.55 21.23 -28.93
C ASP A 369 -68.03 21.38 -28.69
N GLN A 370 -67.55 22.61 -28.54
CA GLN A 370 -66.15 22.93 -28.28
C GLN A 370 -65.73 22.53 -26.86
N LEU A 371 -66.58 22.77 -25.86
CA LEU A 371 -66.39 22.28 -24.49
C LEU A 371 -66.37 20.75 -24.42
N GLN A 372 -67.25 20.09 -25.18
CA GLN A 372 -67.27 18.63 -25.27
C GLN A 372 -65.97 18.09 -25.88
N GLN A 373 -65.43 18.77 -26.89
CA GLN A 373 -64.16 18.40 -27.51
C GLN A 373 -63.00 18.58 -26.54
N ASN A 374 -62.92 19.73 -25.85
CA ASN A 374 -61.92 19.99 -24.81
C ASN A 374 -61.97 18.96 -23.69
N PHE A 375 -63.17 18.58 -23.24
CA PHE A 375 -63.34 17.54 -22.23
C PHE A 375 -62.77 16.19 -22.69
N ASN A 376 -63.03 15.80 -23.94
CA ASN A 376 -62.49 14.57 -24.50
C ASN A 376 -60.96 14.60 -24.60
N THR A 377 -60.37 15.74 -24.99
CA THR A 377 -58.92 15.93 -25.03
C THR A 377 -58.30 15.81 -23.63
N VAL A 378 -58.83 16.53 -22.64
CA VAL A 378 -58.35 16.47 -21.26
C VAL A 378 -58.48 15.05 -20.68
N LYS A 379 -59.53 14.32 -21.06
CA LYS A 379 -59.69 12.91 -20.68
C LYS A 379 -58.58 12.03 -21.28
N GLN A 380 -58.25 12.21 -22.56
CA GLN A 380 -57.14 11.47 -23.19
C GLN A 380 -55.79 11.80 -22.55
N GLU A 381 -55.53 13.08 -22.27
CA GLU A 381 -54.31 13.52 -21.58
C GLU A 381 -54.19 12.90 -20.19
N LYS A 382 -55.30 12.82 -19.44
CA LYS A 382 -55.35 12.14 -18.15
C LYS A 382 -54.99 10.66 -18.27
N ASP A 383 -55.57 9.95 -19.24
CA ASP A 383 -55.30 8.52 -19.46
C ASP A 383 -53.83 8.29 -19.85
N GLN A 384 -53.26 9.21 -20.65
CA GLN A 384 -51.84 9.21 -21.01
C GLN A 384 -50.93 9.46 -19.80
N LEU A 385 -51.28 10.43 -18.95
CA LEU A 385 -50.56 10.71 -17.70
C LEU A 385 -50.60 9.53 -16.74
N GLN A 386 -51.74 8.83 -16.61
CA GLN A 386 -51.83 7.61 -15.82
C GLN A 386 -50.92 6.51 -16.37
N THR A 387 -50.88 6.33 -17.68
CA THR A 387 -49.97 5.36 -18.32
C THR A 387 -48.51 5.70 -18.08
N ASN A 388 -48.14 6.98 -18.24
CA ASN A 388 -46.79 7.45 -17.96
C ASN A 388 -46.40 7.25 -16.49
N PHE A 389 -47.31 7.53 -15.56
CA PHE A 389 -47.10 7.31 -14.14
C PHE A 389 -46.85 5.83 -13.81
N ALA A 390 -47.65 4.91 -14.37
CA ALA A 390 -47.45 3.48 -14.21
C ALA A 390 -46.07 3.02 -14.75
N ASN A 391 -45.64 3.58 -15.90
CA ASN A 391 -44.32 3.30 -16.46
C ASN A 391 -43.19 3.81 -15.56
N VAL A 392 -43.32 5.02 -15.00
CA VAL A 392 -42.34 5.57 -14.05
C VAL A 392 -42.25 4.70 -12.79
N GLN A 393 -43.39 4.24 -12.25
CA GLN A 393 -43.40 3.31 -11.12
C GLN A 393 -42.69 1.99 -11.45
N LYS A 394 -42.93 1.42 -12.63
CA LYS A 394 -42.26 0.20 -13.08
C LYS A 394 -40.74 0.40 -13.21
N ASN A 395 -40.33 1.52 -13.78
CA ASN A 395 -38.92 1.87 -13.92
C ASN A 395 -38.25 2.06 -12.55
N TYR A 396 -38.91 2.71 -11.61
CA TYR A 396 -38.42 2.86 -10.24
C TYR A 396 -38.23 1.49 -9.56
N ALA A 397 -39.20 0.59 -9.69
CA ALA A 397 -39.10 -0.77 -9.13
C ALA A 397 -37.93 -1.57 -9.75
N ASN A 398 -37.70 -1.42 -11.06
CA ASN A 398 -36.54 -2.04 -11.73
C ASN A 398 -35.23 -1.45 -11.22
N LEU A 399 -35.13 -0.12 -11.09
CA LEU A 399 -33.94 0.54 -10.57
C LEU A 399 -33.60 0.11 -9.13
N GLN A 400 -34.62 -0.14 -8.31
CA GLN A 400 -34.44 -0.70 -6.96
C GLN A 400 -33.90 -2.13 -6.98
N ARG A 401 -34.34 -2.98 -7.92
CA ARG A 401 -33.76 -4.32 -8.10
C ARG A 401 -32.30 -4.22 -8.56
N ASP A 402 -32.01 -3.39 -9.54
CA ASP A 402 -30.65 -3.20 -10.05
C ASP A 402 -29.71 -2.73 -8.93
N LYS A 403 -30.18 -1.82 -8.06
CA LYS A 403 -29.44 -1.39 -6.86
C LYS A 403 -29.15 -2.55 -5.91
N ALA A 404 -30.13 -3.40 -5.62
CA ALA A 404 -29.98 -4.55 -4.74
C ALA A 404 -29.01 -5.60 -5.34
N ASP A 405 -29.10 -5.84 -6.65
CA ASP A 405 -28.19 -6.70 -7.39
C ASP A 405 -26.75 -6.16 -7.36
N LEU A 406 -26.58 -4.84 -7.53
CA LEU A 406 -25.26 -4.21 -7.47
C LEU A 406 -24.65 -4.30 -6.08
N GLN A 407 -25.45 -4.10 -5.01
CA GLN A 407 -25.01 -4.31 -3.63
C GLN A 407 -24.58 -5.78 -3.38
N THR A 408 -25.33 -6.74 -3.91
CA THR A 408 -25.01 -8.17 -3.80
C THR A 408 -23.71 -8.51 -4.55
N LYS A 409 -23.50 -7.94 -5.74
CA LYS A 409 -22.24 -8.08 -6.48
C LYS A 409 -21.07 -7.46 -5.72
N PHE A 410 -21.24 -6.28 -5.14
CA PHE A 410 -20.19 -5.59 -4.40
C PHE A 410 -19.77 -6.34 -3.13
N THR A 411 -20.75 -6.88 -2.38
CA THR A 411 -20.49 -7.72 -1.20
C THR A 411 -19.78 -9.02 -1.58
N THR A 412 -20.18 -9.67 -2.68
CA THR A 412 -19.50 -10.86 -3.22
C THR A 412 -18.04 -10.55 -3.61
N LEU A 413 -17.81 -9.46 -4.35
CA LEU A 413 -16.46 -9.01 -4.72
C LEU A 413 -15.58 -8.72 -3.50
N THR A 414 -16.15 -8.08 -2.48
CA THR A 414 -15.46 -7.82 -1.21
C THR A 414 -15.05 -9.13 -0.54
N THR A 415 -15.96 -10.10 -0.48
CA THR A 415 -15.70 -11.42 0.11
C THR A 415 -14.61 -12.19 -0.65
N ASN A 416 -14.65 -12.15 -1.98
CA ASN A 416 -13.64 -12.77 -2.84
C ASN A 416 -12.26 -12.11 -2.67
N ARG A 417 -12.22 -10.77 -2.59
CA ARG A 417 -10.98 -10.03 -2.31
C ARG A 417 -10.40 -10.44 -0.97
N ASP A 418 -11.21 -10.55 0.07
CA ASP A 418 -10.75 -10.92 1.41
C ASP A 418 -10.30 -12.39 1.48
N ALA A 419 -10.96 -13.29 0.74
CA ALA A 419 -10.50 -14.66 0.56
C ALA A 419 -9.15 -14.73 -0.17
N LEU A 420 -8.98 -13.94 -1.25
CA LEU A 420 -7.73 -13.86 -1.99
C LEU A 420 -6.61 -13.27 -1.12
N GLN A 421 -6.90 -12.25 -0.31
CA GLN A 421 -5.96 -11.67 0.64
C GLN A 421 -5.50 -12.70 1.67
N ARG A 422 -6.41 -13.54 2.18
CA ARG A 422 -6.06 -14.65 3.09
C ARG A 422 -5.16 -15.67 2.41
N SER A 423 -5.48 -16.06 1.18
CA SER A 423 -4.65 -16.98 0.38
C SER A 423 -3.25 -16.40 0.13
N TYR A 424 -3.17 -15.12 -0.26
CA TYR A 424 -1.90 -14.41 -0.45
C TYR A 424 -1.06 -14.37 0.84
N ASN A 425 -1.66 -14.04 1.97
CA ASN A 425 -0.96 -14.02 3.26
C ASN A 425 -0.46 -15.42 3.66
N SER A 426 -1.25 -16.46 3.41
CA SER A 426 -0.85 -17.86 3.64
C SER A 426 0.36 -18.24 2.79
N LEU A 427 0.32 -17.94 1.48
CA LEU A 427 1.41 -18.24 0.56
C LEU A 427 2.69 -17.47 0.90
N ARG A 428 2.55 -16.22 1.38
CA ARG A 428 3.67 -15.44 1.89
C ARG A 428 4.30 -16.10 3.13
N SER A 429 3.49 -16.58 4.06
CA SER A 429 3.98 -17.31 5.24
C SER A 429 4.70 -18.60 4.86
N GLU A 430 4.19 -19.33 3.87
CA GLU A 430 4.83 -20.54 3.34
C GLU A 430 6.17 -20.23 2.68
N LYS A 431 6.25 -19.15 1.89
CA LYS A 431 7.52 -18.67 1.31
C LYS A 431 8.55 -18.33 2.38
N ASP A 432 8.14 -17.65 3.45
CA ASP A 432 9.02 -17.28 4.56
C ASP A 432 9.48 -18.54 5.32
N GLN A 433 8.61 -19.55 5.45
CA GLN A 433 8.98 -20.85 6.01
C GLN A 433 10.01 -21.58 5.15
N LEU A 434 9.80 -21.64 3.83
CA LEU A 434 10.75 -22.26 2.90
C LEU A 434 12.12 -21.57 2.91
N HIS A 435 12.16 -20.24 3.10
CA HIS A 435 13.42 -19.52 3.30
C HIS A 435 14.13 -19.98 4.58
N ARG A 436 13.40 -20.08 5.70
CA ARG A 436 13.98 -20.58 6.96
C ARG A 436 14.49 -22.01 6.83
N ASP A 437 13.73 -22.87 6.16
CA ASP A 437 14.13 -24.26 5.94
C ASP A 437 15.37 -24.34 5.04
N LYS A 438 15.47 -23.50 4.01
CA LYS A 438 16.66 -23.37 3.16
C LYS A 438 17.89 -22.95 3.97
N ASP A 439 17.77 -21.94 4.82
CA ASP A 439 18.88 -21.45 5.64
C ASP A 439 19.32 -22.50 6.67
N ALA A 440 18.35 -23.21 7.27
CA ALA A 440 18.62 -24.33 8.16
C ALA A 440 19.33 -25.48 7.43
N LEU A 441 18.92 -25.79 6.19
CA LEU A 441 19.55 -26.82 5.37
C LEU A 441 20.97 -26.41 4.97
N GLN A 442 21.19 -25.14 4.61
CA GLN A 442 22.52 -24.60 4.32
C GLN A 442 23.45 -24.73 5.53
N THR A 443 22.96 -24.41 6.73
CA THR A 443 23.70 -24.56 7.98
C THR A 443 24.07 -26.02 8.24
N ARG A 444 23.13 -26.95 8.06
CA ARG A 444 23.39 -28.38 8.16
C ARG A 444 24.43 -28.86 7.15
N TYR A 445 24.33 -28.41 5.91
CA TYR A 445 25.30 -28.74 4.86
C TYR A 445 26.71 -28.27 5.23
N SER A 446 26.87 -27.03 5.74
CA SER A 446 28.15 -26.54 6.22
C SER A 446 28.68 -27.32 7.44
N SER A 447 27.82 -27.77 8.36
CA SER A 447 28.21 -28.64 9.47
C SER A 447 28.72 -30.00 8.98
N LEU A 448 27.98 -30.62 8.07
CA LEU A 448 28.35 -31.91 7.49
C LEU A 448 29.66 -31.84 6.71
N GLN A 449 29.90 -30.72 6.03
CA GLN A 449 31.17 -30.46 5.36
C GLN A 449 32.34 -30.38 6.37
N ARG A 450 32.15 -29.72 7.51
CA ARG A 450 33.16 -29.70 8.59
C ARG A 450 33.41 -31.09 9.18
N GLU A 451 32.36 -31.87 9.40
CA GLU A 451 32.50 -33.27 9.87
C GLU A 451 33.26 -34.14 8.86
N LYS A 452 32.98 -33.98 7.56
CA LYS A 452 33.73 -34.64 6.49
C LYS A 452 35.21 -34.26 6.53
N ASP A 453 35.52 -32.98 6.65
CA ASP A 453 36.90 -32.50 6.70
C ASP A 453 37.61 -33.01 7.97
N GLN A 454 36.92 -33.06 9.11
CA GLN A 454 37.44 -33.63 10.36
C GLN A 454 37.71 -35.14 10.23
N LEU A 455 36.78 -35.90 9.64
CA LEU A 455 36.97 -37.32 9.36
C LEU A 455 38.17 -37.56 8.44
N GLN A 456 38.34 -36.71 7.43
CA GLN A 456 39.49 -36.79 6.52
C GLN A 456 40.82 -36.55 7.27
N GLN A 457 40.85 -35.59 8.20
CA GLN A 457 42.01 -35.34 9.04
C GLN A 457 42.31 -36.53 9.96
N ASN A 458 41.29 -37.07 10.62
CA ASN A 458 41.43 -38.23 11.50
C ASN A 458 41.94 -39.46 10.72
N TYR A 459 41.41 -39.69 9.51
CA TYR A 459 41.88 -40.75 8.62
C TYR A 459 43.36 -40.57 8.27
N ASN A 460 43.78 -39.35 7.90
CA ASN A 460 45.17 -39.06 7.59
C ASN A 460 46.10 -39.23 8.80
N ALA A 461 45.65 -38.85 10.00
CA ALA A 461 46.38 -39.04 11.25
C ALA A 461 46.56 -40.54 11.57
N ALA A 462 45.47 -41.32 11.53
CA ALA A 462 45.52 -42.77 11.72
C ALA A 462 46.42 -43.47 10.69
N LYS A 463 46.43 -42.99 9.43
CA LYS A 463 47.34 -43.47 8.40
C LYS A 463 48.81 -43.22 8.79
N ARG A 464 49.15 -42.02 9.29
CA ARG A 464 50.51 -41.71 9.75
C ARG A 464 50.91 -42.59 10.93
N GLU A 465 50.02 -42.77 11.91
CA GLU A 465 50.28 -43.67 13.04
C GLU A 465 50.53 -45.11 12.59
N LYS A 466 49.74 -45.60 11.62
CA LYS A 466 49.97 -46.91 11.00
C LYS A 466 51.35 -47.00 10.37
N ASP A 467 51.74 -46.02 9.55
CA ASP A 467 53.05 -46.01 8.87
C ASP A 467 54.21 -45.94 9.90
N GLN A 468 53.99 -45.21 11.00
CA GLN A 468 54.94 -45.09 12.10
C GLN A 468 55.07 -46.42 12.89
N LEU A 469 53.95 -47.09 13.16
CA LEU A 469 53.94 -48.43 13.77
C LEU A 469 54.60 -49.47 12.88
N GLN A 470 54.39 -49.42 11.56
CA GLN A 470 55.09 -50.29 10.60
C GLN A 470 56.61 -50.09 10.65
N THR A 471 57.06 -48.84 10.73
CA THR A 471 58.47 -48.50 10.88
C THR A 471 59.04 -49.01 12.20
N ASN A 472 58.32 -48.79 13.31
CA ASN A 472 58.70 -49.30 14.62
C ASN A 472 58.78 -50.83 14.65
N PHE A 473 57.82 -51.51 14.02
CA PHE A 473 57.82 -52.96 13.88
C PHE A 473 59.05 -53.46 13.09
N ALA A 474 59.39 -52.81 11.97
CA ALA A 474 60.60 -53.13 11.22
C ALA A 474 61.88 -52.93 12.04
N ASN A 475 61.95 -51.87 12.85
CA ASN A 475 63.07 -51.63 13.76
C ASN A 475 63.16 -52.71 14.85
N VAL A 476 62.04 -53.12 15.44
CA VAL A 476 61.99 -54.21 16.42
C VAL A 476 62.44 -55.53 15.78
N GLN A 477 62.01 -55.83 14.54
CA GLN A 477 62.48 -57.00 13.80
C GLN A 477 64.00 -56.96 13.58
N LYS A 478 64.56 -55.80 13.21
CA LYS A 478 66.01 -55.62 13.04
C LYS A 478 66.75 -55.82 14.36
N ASN A 479 66.23 -55.26 15.45
CA ASN A 479 66.80 -55.45 16.79
C ASN A 479 66.75 -56.91 17.22
N TYR A 480 65.64 -57.60 16.98
CA TYR A 480 65.52 -59.02 17.24
C TYR A 480 66.55 -59.83 16.44
N ALA A 481 66.74 -59.52 15.15
CA ALA A 481 67.76 -60.18 14.32
C ALA A 481 69.18 -59.91 14.84
N ASN A 482 69.49 -58.69 15.28
CA ASN A 482 70.77 -58.37 15.90
C ASN A 482 70.96 -59.15 17.20
N LEU A 483 69.94 -59.19 18.07
CA LEU A 483 70.00 -59.94 19.32
C LEU A 483 70.19 -61.45 19.11
N GLN A 484 69.63 -62.00 18.01
CA GLN A 484 69.89 -63.39 17.61
C GLN A 484 71.35 -63.59 17.16
N ARG A 485 71.96 -62.61 16.48
CA ARG A 485 73.39 -62.66 16.16
C ARG A 485 74.24 -62.58 17.42
N ASP A 486 73.97 -61.62 18.31
CA ASP A 486 74.69 -61.50 19.59
C ASP A 486 74.59 -62.79 20.41
N LYS A 487 73.41 -63.44 20.42
CA LYS A 487 73.22 -64.75 21.05
C LYS A 487 74.11 -65.83 20.41
N ALA A 488 74.19 -65.88 19.07
CA ALA A 488 75.04 -66.84 18.37
C ALA A 488 76.53 -66.58 18.62
N ASP A 489 76.94 -65.31 18.65
CA ASP A 489 78.31 -64.89 18.96
C ASP A 489 78.68 -65.25 20.40
N LEU A 490 77.78 -65.01 21.36
CA LEU A 490 77.97 -65.42 22.75
C LEU A 490 78.03 -66.94 22.91
N GLN A 491 77.24 -67.70 22.15
CA GLN A 491 77.34 -69.17 22.12
C GLN A 491 78.70 -69.61 21.59
N THR A 492 79.18 -68.99 20.50
CA THR A 492 80.49 -69.26 19.93
C THR A 492 81.62 -68.96 20.92
N ASN A 493 81.56 -67.81 21.59
CA ASN A 493 82.51 -67.43 22.63
C ASN A 493 82.47 -68.41 23.81
N ARG A 494 81.28 -68.81 24.26
CA ARG A 494 81.12 -69.83 25.31
C ARG A 494 81.78 -71.14 24.90
N ASP A 495 81.58 -71.57 23.66
CA ASP A 495 82.14 -72.83 23.14
C ASP A 495 83.67 -72.73 22.93
N ASP A 496 84.21 -71.56 22.57
CA ASP A 496 85.66 -71.31 22.54
C ASP A 496 86.28 -71.31 23.94
N ILE A 497 85.65 -70.63 24.90
CA ILE A 497 86.06 -70.65 26.31
C ILE A 497 86.03 -72.09 26.84
N HIS A 498 84.99 -72.87 26.51
CA HIS A 498 84.90 -74.27 26.90
C HIS A 498 86.03 -75.11 26.29
N ARG A 499 86.38 -74.89 25.02
CA ARG A 499 87.53 -75.53 24.38
C ARG A 499 88.85 -75.16 25.07
N ARG A 500 89.09 -73.88 25.35
CA ARG A 500 90.27 -73.41 26.09
C ARG A 500 90.36 -74.02 27.48
N TYR A 501 89.24 -74.04 28.22
CA TYR A 501 89.15 -74.66 29.53
C TYR A 501 89.50 -76.15 29.48
N THR A 502 88.99 -76.87 28.48
CA THR A 502 89.28 -78.29 28.27
C THR A 502 90.77 -78.51 27.93
N SER A 503 91.36 -77.64 27.11
CA SER A 503 92.80 -77.66 26.81
C SER A 503 93.64 -77.42 28.06
N LEU A 504 93.33 -76.37 28.84
CA LEU A 504 94.02 -76.07 30.11
C LEU A 504 93.89 -77.21 31.13
N ARG A 505 92.73 -77.86 31.16
CA ARG A 505 92.51 -79.04 31.99
C ARG A 505 93.44 -80.19 31.57
N SER A 506 93.56 -80.46 30.27
CA SER A 506 94.50 -81.46 29.73
C SER A 506 95.95 -81.12 30.08
N GLU A 507 96.37 -79.87 29.91
CA GLU A 507 97.69 -79.39 30.33
C GLU A 507 97.92 -79.59 31.84
N LYS A 508 96.94 -79.24 32.68
CA LYS A 508 97.00 -79.47 34.13
C LYS A 508 97.17 -80.95 34.45
N GLU A 509 96.46 -81.84 33.76
CA GLU A 509 96.59 -83.29 33.92
C GLU A 509 97.98 -83.78 33.48
N GLN A 510 98.56 -83.22 32.40
CA GLN A 510 99.93 -83.51 31.99
C GLN A 510 100.97 -83.03 33.01
N LEU A 511 100.83 -81.80 33.51
CA LEU A 511 101.67 -81.24 34.57
C LEU A 511 101.59 -82.08 35.85
N GLN A 512 100.41 -82.56 36.21
CA GLN A 512 100.23 -83.44 37.37
C GLN A 512 100.96 -84.78 37.16
N ARG A 513 100.86 -85.39 35.98
CA ARG A 513 101.63 -86.61 35.65
C ARG A 513 103.14 -86.36 35.71
N SER A 514 103.60 -85.23 35.21
CA SER A 514 105.01 -84.84 35.29
C SER A 514 105.47 -84.68 36.74
N LYS A 515 104.65 -84.02 37.58
CA LYS A 515 104.90 -83.90 39.03
C LYS A 515 105.00 -85.26 39.71
N ASP A 516 104.07 -86.17 39.43
CA ASP A 516 104.04 -87.51 40.03
C ASP A 516 105.25 -88.36 39.58
N ALA A 517 105.67 -88.22 38.31
CA ALA A 517 106.88 -88.84 37.80
C ALA A 517 108.15 -88.28 38.48
N LEU A 518 108.20 -86.96 38.71
CA LEU A 518 109.31 -86.31 39.41
C LEU A 518 109.37 -86.76 40.89
N GLN A 519 108.22 -86.86 41.55
CA GLN A 519 108.09 -87.37 42.93
C GLN A 519 108.61 -88.81 43.05
N THR A 520 108.32 -89.64 42.05
CA THR A 520 108.79 -91.02 41.97
C THR A 520 110.32 -91.07 41.84
N ARG A 521 110.90 -90.24 40.95
CA ARG A 521 112.36 -90.08 40.84
C ARG A 521 113.01 -89.59 42.12
N TYR A 522 112.40 -88.61 42.80
CA TYR A 522 112.91 -88.11 44.09
C TYR A 522 112.95 -89.22 45.16
N SER A 523 111.89 -90.04 45.22
CA SER A 523 111.81 -91.18 46.14
C SER A 523 112.84 -92.27 45.82
N SER A 524 113.16 -92.49 44.53
CA SER A 524 114.22 -93.43 44.14
C SER A 524 115.60 -92.92 44.53
N LEU A 525 115.89 -91.63 44.33
CA LEU A 525 117.14 -90.99 44.76
C LEU A 525 117.30 -91.07 46.29
N GLN A 526 116.22 -90.85 47.05
CA GLN A 526 116.24 -91.03 48.50
C GLN A 526 116.63 -92.46 48.89
N ARG A 527 116.09 -93.49 48.22
CA ARG A 527 116.48 -94.89 48.46
C ARG A 527 117.95 -95.15 48.12
N GLU A 528 118.45 -94.58 47.03
CA GLU A 528 119.85 -94.68 46.63
C GLU A 528 120.79 -94.03 47.66
N THR A 529 120.38 -92.88 48.21
CA THR A 529 121.11 -92.17 49.26
C THR A 529 121.15 -92.98 50.57
N GLU A 530 120.03 -93.61 50.95
CA GLU A 530 119.98 -94.47 52.13
C GLU A 530 120.84 -95.73 51.94
N GLN A 531 120.83 -96.34 50.76
CA GLN A 531 121.72 -97.46 50.43
C GLN A 531 123.20 -97.09 50.59
N LEU A 532 123.61 -95.93 50.08
CA LEU A 532 124.97 -95.41 50.25
C LEU A 532 125.33 -95.17 51.73
N ARG A 533 124.37 -94.68 52.52
CA ARG A 533 124.53 -94.48 53.97
C ARG A 533 124.77 -95.81 54.70
N THR A 534 123.99 -96.85 54.40
CA THR A 534 124.22 -98.19 54.95
C THR A 534 125.60 -98.74 54.56
N ASN A 535 126.03 -98.57 53.32
CA ASN A 535 127.36 -99.00 52.87
C ASN A 535 128.49 -98.27 53.60
N LEU A 536 128.32 -96.99 53.92
CA LEU A 536 129.31 -96.22 54.70
C LEU A 536 129.42 -96.73 56.14
N SER A 537 128.31 -97.15 56.75
CA SER A 537 128.30 -97.69 58.12
C SER A 537 129.05 -99.03 58.25
N SER A 538 128.99 -99.88 57.22
CA SER A 538 129.68 -101.19 57.24
C SER A 538 131.20 -101.05 57.12
N VAL A 539 131.69 -100.13 56.29
CA VAL A 539 133.12 -99.82 56.15
C VAL A 539 133.71 -99.28 57.46
N THR A 540 132.93 -98.50 58.20
CA THR A 540 133.34 -97.93 59.48
C THR A 540 133.49 -99.00 60.57
N ALA A 541 132.63 -100.02 60.59
CA ALA A 541 132.70 -101.12 61.55
C ALA A 541 133.94 -102.03 61.36
N VAL A 542 134.42 -102.18 60.12
CA VAL A 542 135.64 -102.94 59.82
C VAL A 542 136.89 -102.24 60.35
N LYS A 543 136.91 -100.90 60.31
CA LYS A 543 138.01 -100.07 60.83
C LYS A 543 138.20 -100.24 62.35
N ASP A 544 137.11 -100.18 63.12
CA ASP A 544 137.15 -100.24 64.59
C ASP A 544 137.62 -101.60 65.14
N GLN A 545 137.50 -102.70 64.37
CA GLN A 545 138.00 -104.01 64.77
C GLN A 545 139.53 -104.12 64.72
N LEU A 546 140.20 -103.38 63.84
CA LEU A 546 141.65 -103.43 63.66
C LEU A 546 142.40 -102.62 64.73
N GLU A 547 141.84 -101.48 65.16
CA GLU A 547 142.48 -100.60 66.17
C GLU A 547 142.46 -101.20 67.58
N LYS A 548 141.48 -102.05 67.93
CA LYS A 548 141.39 -102.72 69.24
C LYS A 548 142.48 -103.76 69.52
N LYS A 549 143.19 -104.27 68.51
CA LYS A 549 144.27 -105.26 68.72
C LYS A 549 145.63 -104.63 69.12
N ILE A 550 145.81 -103.32 68.97
CA ILE A 550 147.13 -102.67 69.13
C ILE A 550 147.41 -102.14 70.57
N CYS A 551 146.41 -101.97 71.43
CA CYS A 551 146.58 -101.25 72.72
C CYS A 551 146.94 -102.12 73.95
N LYS A 552 147.15 -103.44 73.83
CA LYS A 552 147.35 -104.34 74.99
C LYS A 552 148.78 -104.53 75.52
N ILE A 553 149.82 -103.86 74.98
CA ILE A 553 151.23 -104.20 75.26
C ILE A 553 152.05 -103.13 76.04
N LYS A 554 151.58 -101.89 76.29
CA LYS A 554 152.45 -100.81 76.79
C LYS A 554 152.06 -100.13 78.12
N GLY A 555 152.26 -100.77 79.29
CA GLY A 555 152.32 -99.96 80.53
C GLY A 555 152.31 -100.66 81.91
N ARG A 556 153.45 -100.64 82.62
CA ARG A 556 153.57 -100.65 84.10
C ARG A 556 154.62 -99.61 84.58
N PRO A 557 154.44 -98.92 85.73
CA PRO A 557 155.36 -97.90 86.28
C PRO A 557 156.35 -98.42 87.37
N CYS A 558 157.47 -97.69 87.59
CA CYS A 558 158.55 -97.98 88.57
C CYS A 558 158.19 -97.59 90.03
N GLU A 559 158.88 -98.18 91.02
CA GLU A 559 158.71 -97.91 92.46
C GLU A 559 159.23 -96.53 92.91
N ALA A 560 158.65 -96.00 93.99
CA ALA A 560 158.91 -94.65 94.48
C ALA A 560 160.38 -94.46 94.93
N GLY A 561 161.00 -93.36 94.50
CA GLY A 561 162.43 -93.06 94.74
C GLY A 561 163.37 -93.60 93.65
N TRP A 562 162.86 -94.42 92.73
CA TRP A 562 163.55 -94.89 91.54
C TRP A 562 163.14 -94.09 90.31
N ARG A 563 164.09 -93.74 89.45
CA ARG A 563 163.79 -93.03 88.20
C ARG A 563 163.61 -94.02 87.07
N ARG A 564 162.54 -93.84 86.27
CA ARG A 564 162.23 -94.66 85.09
C ARG A 564 162.90 -94.11 83.85
N PHE A 565 163.50 -95.00 83.08
CA PHE A 565 163.93 -94.72 81.71
C PHE A 565 163.52 -95.90 80.81
N ASP A 566 162.63 -95.61 79.86
CA ASP A 566 161.97 -96.59 78.97
C ASP A 566 161.29 -97.76 79.72
N ILE A 567 161.96 -98.91 79.81
CA ILE A 567 161.50 -100.13 80.50
C ILE A 567 162.24 -100.43 81.82
N SER A 568 163.26 -99.64 82.20
CA SER A 568 164.16 -99.89 83.34
C SER A 568 164.05 -98.82 84.45
N CYS A 569 164.45 -99.17 85.69
CA CYS A 569 164.40 -98.30 86.88
C CYS A 569 165.77 -98.18 87.59
N TYR A 570 166.17 -96.96 88.00
CA TYR A 570 167.50 -96.67 88.57
C TYR A 570 167.45 -95.94 89.92
N TYR A 571 168.43 -96.21 90.81
CA TYR A 571 168.58 -95.56 92.13
C TYR A 571 170.01 -95.06 92.39
N ILE A 572 170.14 -93.80 92.86
CA ILE A 572 171.44 -93.11 93.03
C ILE A 572 171.67 -92.82 94.52
N SER A 573 172.76 -93.35 95.09
CA SER A 573 173.13 -93.16 96.49
C SER A 573 174.16 -92.04 96.67
N THR A 574 174.03 -91.23 97.72
CA THR A 574 174.94 -90.11 98.04
C THR A 574 176.06 -90.46 99.05
N ALA A 575 176.09 -91.69 99.58
CA ALA A 575 177.06 -92.12 100.60
C ALA A 575 178.34 -92.76 99.98
N LYS A 576 179.53 -92.31 100.38
CA LYS A 576 180.81 -92.86 99.89
C LYS A 576 181.16 -94.17 100.60
N LYS A 577 181.37 -95.23 99.82
CA LYS A 577 181.72 -96.60 100.29
C LYS A 577 182.73 -97.28 99.34
N THR A 578 183.38 -98.33 99.83
CA THR A 578 184.23 -99.22 99.00
C THR A 578 183.37 -100.10 98.08
N TRP A 579 183.91 -100.60 96.96
CA TRP A 579 183.16 -101.37 95.92
C TRP A 579 182.36 -102.53 96.50
N SER A 580 183.03 -103.33 97.32
CA SER A 580 182.44 -104.48 98.00
C SER A 580 181.26 -104.08 98.89
N SER A 581 181.35 -102.92 99.54
CA SER A 581 180.34 -102.41 100.47
C SER A 581 179.15 -101.74 99.76
N SER A 582 179.36 -101.05 98.63
CA SER A 582 178.27 -100.50 97.80
C SER A 582 177.46 -101.60 97.11
N ARG A 583 178.11 -102.64 96.58
CA ARG A 583 177.43 -103.75 95.90
C ARG A 583 176.56 -104.56 96.87
N ALA A 584 177.04 -104.83 98.08
CA ALA A 584 176.25 -105.48 99.13
C ALA A 584 175.00 -104.67 99.51
N GLN A 585 175.06 -103.33 99.42
CA GLN A 585 173.94 -102.45 99.74
C GLN A 585 172.89 -102.38 98.63
N CYS A 586 173.30 -102.38 97.34
CA CYS A 586 172.36 -102.54 96.22
C CYS A 586 171.63 -103.89 96.30
N ALA A 587 172.36 -104.95 96.67
CA ALA A 587 171.80 -106.30 96.79
C ALA A 587 170.74 -106.42 97.90
N LEU A 588 170.87 -105.68 99.02
CA LEU A 588 169.83 -105.60 100.05
C LEU A 588 168.52 -104.94 99.56
N SER A 589 168.60 -104.09 98.54
CA SER A 589 167.45 -103.43 97.90
C SER A 589 167.01 -104.09 96.59
N GLY A 590 167.43 -105.32 96.31
CA GLY A 590 167.01 -106.08 95.13
C GLY A 590 167.61 -105.64 93.78
N ALA A 591 168.70 -104.88 93.79
CA ALA A 591 169.39 -104.36 92.60
C ALA A 591 170.88 -104.72 92.56
N ASP A 592 171.56 -104.49 91.43
CA ASP A 592 173.03 -104.60 91.34
C ASP A 592 173.64 -103.22 91.05
N LEU A 593 174.97 -103.08 91.16
CA LEU A 593 175.66 -101.84 90.80
C LEU A 593 175.46 -101.53 89.30
N ALA A 594 175.02 -100.33 88.97
CA ALA A 594 174.77 -99.91 87.59
C ALA A 594 176.09 -99.81 86.80
N ILE A 595 176.12 -100.43 85.61
CA ILE A 595 177.19 -100.27 84.61
C ILE A 595 176.57 -99.47 83.47
N ILE A 596 176.98 -98.21 83.32
CA ILE A 596 176.45 -97.29 82.32
C ILE A 596 177.34 -97.37 81.08
N ASP A 597 176.80 -97.82 79.95
CA ASP A 597 177.54 -98.04 78.70
C ASP A 597 177.05 -97.20 77.50
N SER A 598 175.97 -96.40 77.67
CA SER A 598 175.39 -95.57 76.60
C SER A 598 175.43 -94.05 76.89
N ARG A 599 175.57 -93.25 75.82
CA ARG A 599 175.76 -91.79 75.91
C ARG A 599 174.52 -91.05 76.40
N GLU A 600 173.31 -91.53 76.10
CA GLU A 600 172.07 -90.99 76.67
C GLU A 600 171.98 -91.23 78.20
N GLU A 601 172.48 -92.36 78.69
CA GLU A 601 172.44 -92.76 80.10
C GLU A 601 173.50 -92.02 80.96
N GLN A 602 174.56 -91.50 80.33
CA GLN A 602 175.63 -90.72 80.98
C GLN A 602 175.30 -89.22 81.17
N VAL A 603 174.35 -88.66 80.42
CA VAL A 603 174.08 -87.19 80.36
C VAL A 603 172.84 -86.79 81.15
N SER A 604 171.92 -87.73 81.40
CA SER A 604 170.80 -87.51 82.31
C SER A 604 171.23 -87.31 83.77
N GLU A 605 172.52 -87.49 84.11
CA GLU A 605 173.06 -87.22 85.45
C GLU A 605 174.54 -86.71 85.44
N VAL A 606 174.77 -85.39 85.57
CA VAL A 606 175.95 -84.82 86.28
C VAL A 606 175.44 -84.08 87.52
N GLY A 607 175.98 -84.37 88.71
CA GLY A 607 175.49 -83.81 89.97
C GLY A 607 176.47 -83.07 90.90
N ARG A 608 177.62 -82.57 90.41
CA ARG A 608 178.45 -81.50 91.03
C ARG A 608 179.33 -81.82 92.27
N LYS A 609 180.43 -82.52 92.05
CA LYS A 609 181.82 -82.25 92.51
C LYS A 609 182.66 -83.41 91.99
N GLY A 610 183.93 -83.21 91.66
CA GLY A 610 184.80 -84.25 91.08
C GLY A 610 185.07 -85.43 92.02
N GLU A 611 184.07 -86.24 92.34
CA GLU A 611 184.18 -87.39 93.22
C GLU A 611 183.31 -88.55 92.73
N VAL A 612 183.90 -89.74 92.69
CA VAL A 612 183.32 -90.99 92.16
C VAL A 612 182.11 -91.44 93.01
N ILE A 613 180.89 -91.38 92.45
CA ILE A 613 179.64 -91.88 93.07
C ILE A 613 179.23 -93.21 92.41
N ARG A 614 178.81 -94.20 93.22
CA ARG A 614 178.42 -95.56 92.80
C ARG A 614 176.89 -95.70 92.90
N ALA A 615 176.19 -96.14 91.84
CA ALA A 615 174.72 -96.22 91.75
C ALA A 615 174.20 -97.67 91.55
N CYS A 616 172.91 -97.94 91.81
CA CYS A 616 172.27 -99.25 91.65
C CYS A 616 171.28 -99.27 90.46
N SER A 617 171.24 -100.37 89.68
CA SER A 617 170.32 -100.61 88.56
C SER A 617 169.62 -101.98 88.68
N ALA A 618 168.34 -102.03 88.31
CA ALA A 618 167.55 -103.26 88.23
C ALA A 618 166.79 -103.33 86.88
N LEU A 619 167.09 -104.37 86.11
CA LEU A 619 166.36 -104.73 84.89
C LEU A 619 165.23 -105.71 85.24
N SER A 620 163.99 -105.20 85.28
CA SER A 620 162.78 -106.03 85.39
C SER A 620 162.51 -106.70 84.04
N LYS A 621 162.57 -108.04 83.99
CA LYS A 621 162.24 -108.85 82.80
C LYS A 621 160.72 -108.79 82.49
N ILE A 622 160.45 -108.35 81.26
CA ILE A 622 159.21 -108.30 80.45
C ILE A 622 158.30 -107.09 80.69
#